data_AF-A0A841ETP7-F1
#
_entry.id   AF-A0A841ETP7-F1
#
_cell.length_a   1.000
_cell.length_b   1.000
_cell.length_c   1.000
_cell.angle_alpha   90.00
_cell.angle_beta   90.00
_cell.angle_gamma   90.00
#
_symmetry.space_group_name_H-M   'P 1'
#
loop_
_entity.id
_entity.type
_entity.pdbx_description
1 polymer ?
#
loop_
_entity_poly.entity_id
_entity_poly.type
_entity_poly.pdbx_seq_one_letter_code
_entity_poly.pdbx_strand_id
1 'polypeptide(L)'
;MKTIHTHTFTNPIQFPKFWDEDWLKVAIDELDSRKMTPDEKASLEILIARNAESVKAESRKIKEAEDRKEKAVKIETVKNGLSMGLTIEQCAKLSNVSEDFVLSVQRQVSANPN
;
A
#
# COMPACT_ATOMS: atom_id res chain seq x y z
N MET A 1 47.03 2.82 -39.49
CA MET A 1 45.63 2.92 -39.98
C MET A 1 44.78 1.98 -39.14
N LYS A 2 43.59 2.42 -38.72
CA LYS A 2 42.69 1.74 -37.79
C LYS A 2 41.87 0.68 -38.53
N THR A 3 41.76 -0.53 -38.00
CA THR A 3 40.70 -1.48 -38.38
C THR A 3 39.75 -1.61 -37.20
N ILE A 4 38.53 -1.08 -37.40
CA ILE A 4 37.45 -1.06 -36.43
C ILE A 4 36.88 -2.49 -36.40
N HIS A 5 36.94 -3.16 -35.25
CA HIS A 5 36.22 -4.40 -35.05
C HIS A 5 34.72 -4.08 -34.97
N THR A 6 34.01 -4.17 -36.09
CA THR A 6 32.54 -4.21 -36.09
C THR A 6 32.12 -5.50 -35.39
N HIS A 7 31.78 -5.38 -34.10
CA HIS A 7 31.05 -6.41 -33.37
C HIS A 7 29.77 -6.72 -34.12
N THR A 8 29.75 -7.85 -34.82
CA THR A 8 28.56 -8.40 -35.44
C THR A 8 27.66 -8.87 -34.30
N PHE A 9 26.53 -8.19 -34.10
CA PHE A 9 25.53 -8.53 -33.10
C PHE A 9 24.78 -9.79 -33.58
N THR A 10 25.34 -10.97 -33.32
CA THR A 10 24.82 -12.27 -33.77
C THR A 10 24.05 -13.00 -32.68
N ASN A 11 23.02 -12.36 -32.13
CA ASN A 11 21.92 -13.09 -31.53
C ASN A 11 20.63 -12.49 -32.08
N PRO A 12 20.00 -13.10 -33.12
CA PRO A 12 18.64 -12.73 -33.44
C PRO A 12 17.81 -13.04 -32.20
N ILE A 13 17.21 -12.01 -31.60
CA ILE A 13 16.20 -12.18 -30.57
C ILE A 13 15.06 -12.94 -31.24
N GLN A 14 15.05 -14.27 -31.12
CA GLN A 14 13.94 -15.08 -31.57
C GLN A 14 12.85 -14.94 -30.52
N PHE A 15 11.95 -13.99 -30.76
CA PHE A 15 10.71 -13.91 -30.00
C PHE A 15 9.96 -15.24 -30.14
N PRO A 16 9.29 -15.72 -29.08
CA PRO A 16 8.48 -16.92 -29.17
C PRO A 16 7.48 -16.83 -30.33
N LYS A 17 7.16 -17.95 -30.98
CA LYS A 17 6.31 -17.98 -32.18
C LYS A 17 4.90 -17.39 -31.98
N PHE A 18 4.45 -17.25 -30.72
CA PHE A 18 3.19 -16.60 -30.35
C PHE A 18 3.27 -15.06 -30.31
N TRP A 19 4.47 -14.48 -30.39
CA TRP A 19 4.73 -13.05 -30.60
C TRP A 19 5.09 -12.79 -32.05
N ASP A 20 4.29 -13.35 -32.97
CA ASP A 20 4.37 -12.96 -34.36
C ASP A 20 3.80 -11.54 -34.54
N GLU A 21 4.10 -10.94 -35.69
CA GLU A 21 3.75 -9.56 -35.98
C GLU A 21 2.23 -9.32 -35.97
N ASP A 22 1.44 -10.35 -36.29
CA ASP A 22 -0.01 -10.29 -36.31
C ASP A 22 -0.58 -10.31 -34.88
N TRP A 23 -0.05 -11.16 -34.00
CA TRP A 23 -0.41 -11.17 -32.59
C TRP A 23 -0.05 -9.85 -31.90
N LEU A 24 1.14 -9.30 -32.20
CA LEU A 24 1.57 -8.01 -31.67
C LEU A 24 0.66 -6.88 -32.15
N LYS A 25 0.22 -6.88 -33.41
CA LYS A 25 -0.73 -5.90 -33.94
C LYS A 25 -2.09 -6.01 -33.24
N VAL A 26 -2.61 -7.21 -33.05
CA VAL A 26 -3.89 -7.43 -32.34
C VAL A 26 -3.79 -6.95 -30.89
N ALA A 27 -2.70 -7.27 -30.19
CA ALA A 27 -2.49 -6.83 -28.81
C ALA A 27 -2.34 -5.30 -28.71
N ILE A 28 -1.67 -4.66 -29.67
CA ILE A 28 -1.57 -3.20 -29.75
C ILE A 28 -2.94 -2.59 -30.03
N ASP A 29 -3.71 -3.17 -30.94
CA ASP A 29 -5.04 -2.68 -31.31
C ASP A 29 -6.06 -2.81 -30.18
N GLU A 30 -5.98 -3.87 -29.38
CA GLU A 30 -6.82 -4.08 -28.19
C GLU A 30 -6.46 -3.08 -27.07
N LEU A 31 -5.18 -2.71 -26.96
CA LEU A 31 -4.71 -1.70 -26.01
C LEU A 31 -4.86 -0.25 -26.52
N ASP A 32 -5.09 -0.04 -27.81
CA ASP A 32 -5.21 1.28 -28.40
C ASP A 32 -6.59 1.89 -28.09
N SER A 33 -6.67 2.58 -26.96
CA SER A 33 -7.83 3.39 -26.54
C SER A 33 -8.32 4.43 -27.58
N ARG A 34 -7.54 4.70 -28.64
CA ARG A 34 -7.97 5.56 -29.76
C ARG A 34 -8.91 4.85 -30.74
N LYS A 35 -8.96 3.52 -30.71
CA LYS A 35 -9.90 2.69 -31.49
C LYS A 35 -11.18 2.35 -30.73
N MET A 36 -11.25 2.68 -29.44
CA MET A 36 -12.48 2.51 -28.65
C MET A 36 -13.58 3.44 -29.15
N THR A 37 -14.78 2.89 -29.28
CA THR A 37 -15.99 3.69 -29.46
C THR A 37 -16.23 4.58 -28.24
N PRO A 38 -16.98 5.69 -28.39
CA PRO A 38 -17.31 6.55 -27.25
C PRO A 38 -17.96 5.80 -26.07
N ASP A 39 -18.78 4.79 -26.35
CA ASP A 39 -19.46 3.99 -25.32
C ASP A 39 -18.50 3.05 -24.58
N GLU A 40 -17.56 2.41 -25.29
CA GLU A 40 -16.51 1.59 -24.68
C GLU A 40 -15.58 2.44 -23.81
N LYS A 41 -15.24 3.64 -24.30
CA LYS A 41 -14.43 4.59 -23.54
C LYS A 41 -15.13 5.05 -22.27
N ALA A 42 -16.41 5.41 -22.35
CA ALA A 42 -17.21 5.77 -21.18
C ALA A 42 -17.31 4.63 -20.17
N SER A 43 -17.51 3.40 -20.66
CA SER A 43 -17.55 2.19 -19.83
C SER A 43 -16.21 1.94 -19.12
N LEU A 44 -15.10 2.13 -19.83
CA LEU A 44 -13.75 2.02 -19.27
C LEU A 44 -13.50 3.08 -18.19
N GLU A 45 -13.88 4.33 -18.45
CA GLU A 45 -13.73 5.43 -17.49
C GLU A 45 -14.52 5.17 -16.20
N ILE A 46 -15.77 4.68 -16.32
CA ILE A 46 -16.60 4.26 -15.17
C ILE A 46 -15.91 3.12 -14.40
N LEU A 47 -15.39 2.12 -15.10
CA LEU A 47 -14.71 0.99 -14.47
C LEU A 47 -13.45 1.45 -13.72
N ILE A 48 -12.64 2.32 -14.32
CA ILE A 48 -11.46 2.91 -13.69
C ILE A 48 -11.86 3.72 -12.45
N ALA A 49 -12.88 4.56 -12.56
CA ALA A 49 -13.36 5.37 -11.45
C ALA A 49 -13.83 4.49 -10.28
N ARG A 50 -14.61 3.45 -10.57
CA ARG A 50 -15.09 2.47 -9.58
C ARG A 50 -13.93 1.72 -8.92
N ASN A 51 -12.97 1.26 -9.70
CA ASN A 51 -11.80 0.55 -9.18
C ASN A 51 -10.95 1.48 -8.30
N ALA A 52 -10.75 2.74 -8.72
CA ALA A 52 -10.04 3.74 -7.93
C ALA A 52 -10.75 4.03 -6.60
N GLU A 53 -12.08 4.11 -6.61
CA GLU A 53 -12.88 4.26 -5.38
C GLU A 53 -12.75 3.04 -4.47
N SER A 54 -12.86 1.83 -5.03
CA SER A 54 -12.72 0.58 -4.27
C SER A 54 -11.35 0.47 -3.61
N VAL A 55 -10.27 0.80 -4.34
CA VAL A 55 -8.91 0.80 -3.79
C VAL A 55 -8.78 1.83 -2.67
N LYS A 56 -9.28 3.05 -2.86
CA LYS A 56 -9.26 4.09 -1.80
C LYS A 56 -10.03 3.66 -0.56
N ALA A 57 -11.19 3.04 -0.73
CA ALA A 57 -12.00 2.55 0.38
C ALA A 57 -11.26 1.45 1.16
N GLU A 58 -10.62 0.51 0.46
CA GLU A 58 -9.86 -0.56 1.11
C GLU A 58 -8.59 -0.04 1.80
N SER A 59 -7.84 0.86 1.16
CA SER A 59 -6.69 1.52 1.79
C SER A 59 -7.08 2.27 3.06
N ARG A 60 -8.26 2.90 3.10
CA ARG A 60 -8.77 3.56 4.31
C ARG A 60 -9.02 2.55 5.43
N LYS A 61 -9.66 1.41 5.14
CA LYS A 61 -9.89 0.36 6.15
C LYS A 61 -8.58 -0.21 6.70
N ILE A 62 -7.59 -0.41 5.83
CA ILE A 62 -6.26 -0.90 6.25
C ILE A 62 -5.63 0.10 7.21
N LYS A 63 -5.60 1.38 6.84
CA LYS A 63 -5.06 2.45 7.71
C LYS A 63 -5.78 2.51 9.06
N GLU A 64 -7.11 2.47 9.07
CA GLU A 64 -7.89 2.45 10.30
C GLU A 64 -7.61 1.20 11.16
N ALA A 65 -7.31 0.06 10.55
CA ALA A 65 -6.91 -1.14 11.27
C ALA A 65 -5.49 -1.03 11.85
N GLU A 66 -4.55 -0.43 11.11
CA GLU A 66 -3.18 -0.15 11.58
C GLU A 66 -3.19 0.85 12.73
N ASP A 67 -3.90 1.97 12.61
CA ASP A 67 -4.04 2.99 13.66
C ASP A 67 -4.64 2.38 14.94
N ARG A 68 -5.64 1.50 14.80
CA ARG A 68 -6.23 0.77 15.94
C ARG A 68 -5.22 -0.19 16.59
N LYS A 69 -4.44 -0.93 15.80
CA LYS A 69 -3.40 -1.84 16.32
C LYS A 69 -2.31 -1.07 17.04
N GLU A 70 -1.80 0.02 16.44
CA GLU A 70 -0.78 0.86 17.07
C GLU A 70 -1.29 1.43 18.39
N LYS A 71 -2.52 1.94 18.42
CA LYS A 71 -3.14 2.44 19.65
C LYS A 71 -3.29 1.34 20.70
N ALA A 72 -3.69 0.13 20.32
CA ALA A 72 -3.81 -0.99 21.24
C ALA A 72 -2.45 -1.37 21.85
N VAL A 73 -1.39 -1.45 21.05
CA VAL A 73 -0.02 -1.73 21.52
C VAL A 73 0.48 -0.65 22.48
N LYS A 74 0.23 0.63 22.18
CA LYS A 74 0.57 1.74 23.07
C LYS A 74 -0.18 1.65 24.40
N ILE A 75 -1.47 1.35 24.38
CA ILE A 75 -2.27 1.16 25.59
C ILE A 75 -1.73 -0.02 26.41
N GLU A 76 -1.43 -1.15 25.78
CA GLU A 76 -0.88 -2.32 26.48
C GLU A 76 0.47 -2.02 27.12
N THR A 77 1.36 -1.34 26.39
CA THR A 77 2.68 -0.92 26.89
C THR A 77 2.54 0.00 28.11
N VAL A 78 1.60 0.95 28.05
CA VAL A 78 1.29 1.83 29.20
C VAL A 78 0.74 1.03 30.37
N LYS A 79 -0.22 0.13 30.16
CA LYS A 79 -0.79 -0.73 31.21
C LYS A 79 0.28 -1.56 31.89
N ASN A 80 1.12 -2.23 31.10
CA ASN A 80 2.22 -3.05 31.61
C ASN A 80 3.20 -2.19 32.40
N GLY A 81 3.59 -1.02 31.88
CA GLY A 81 4.53 -0.15 32.58
C GLY A 81 3.99 0.37 33.92
N LEU A 82 2.72 0.79 33.96
CA LEU A 82 2.06 1.20 35.20
C LEU A 82 1.97 0.04 36.20
N SER A 83 1.67 -1.17 35.74
CA SER A 83 1.62 -2.37 36.60
C SER A 83 2.98 -2.74 37.18
N MET A 84 4.07 -2.39 36.49
CA MET A 84 5.45 -2.56 36.95
C MET A 84 5.93 -1.41 37.85
N GLY A 85 5.09 -0.41 38.13
CA GLY A 85 5.40 0.72 39.00
C GLY A 85 6.21 1.84 38.33
N LEU A 86 6.27 1.88 37.00
CA LEU A 86 6.89 3.01 36.28
C LEU A 86 6.08 4.30 36.47
N THR A 87 6.77 5.45 36.43
CA THR A 87 6.11 6.75 36.51
C THR A 87 5.37 7.10 35.21
N ILE A 88 4.41 8.03 35.30
CA ILE A 88 3.65 8.53 34.15
C ILE A 88 4.59 9.02 33.03
N GLU A 89 5.61 9.79 33.38
CA GLU A 89 6.62 10.31 32.44
C GLU A 89 7.40 9.17 31.76
N GLN A 90 7.82 8.15 32.51
CA GLN A 90 8.53 7.00 31.96
C GLN A 90 7.65 6.20 31.00
N CYS A 91 6.38 5.96 31.35
CA CYS A 91 5.42 5.32 30.48
C CYS A 91 5.17 6.11 29.19
N ALA A 92 5.03 7.44 29.30
CA ALA A 92 4.83 8.35 28.18
C ALA A 92 6.01 8.27 27.19
N LYS A 93 7.24 8.30 27.72
CA LYS A 93 8.47 8.17 26.94
C LYS A 93 8.62 6.80 26.27
N LEU A 94 8.34 5.71 27.00
CA LEU A 94 8.46 4.34 26.47
C LEU A 94 7.46 4.04 25.35
N SER A 95 6.22 4.52 25.50
CA SER A 95 5.15 4.30 24.52
C SER A 95 5.06 5.39 23.45
N ASN A 96 5.90 6.42 23.53
CA ASN A 96 5.91 7.60 22.65
C ASN A 96 4.51 8.25 22.54
N VAL A 97 3.94 8.59 23.69
CA VAL A 97 2.63 9.26 23.84
C VAL A 97 2.74 10.40 24.85
N SER A 98 1.71 11.24 24.94
CA SER A 98 1.65 12.29 25.95
C SER A 98 1.35 11.74 27.35
N GLU A 99 1.76 12.46 28.38
CA GLU A 99 1.41 12.14 29.77
C GLU A 99 -0.11 12.15 29.99
N ASP A 100 -0.83 13.06 29.34
CA ASP A 100 -2.31 13.08 29.36
C ASP A 100 -2.92 11.77 28.85
N PHE A 101 -2.34 11.18 27.80
CA PHE A 101 -2.78 9.90 27.27
C PHE A 101 -2.55 8.79 28.31
N VAL A 102 -1.39 8.76 28.95
CA VAL A 102 -1.07 7.81 30.02
C VAL A 102 -2.07 7.94 31.19
N LEU A 103 -2.36 9.17 31.63
CA LEU A 103 -3.35 9.46 32.67
C LEU A 103 -4.76 9.01 32.27
N SER A 104 -5.11 9.08 30.99
CA SER A 104 -6.40 8.59 30.49
C SER A 104 -6.49 7.06 30.56
N VAL A 105 -5.40 6.36 30.20
CA VAL A 105 -5.33 4.89 30.27
C VAL A 105 -5.35 4.43 31.73
N GLN A 106 -4.62 5.09 32.62
CA GLN A 106 -4.63 4.80 34.05
C GLN A 106 -6.05 4.91 34.63
N ARG A 107 -6.78 5.98 34.29
CA ARG A 107 -8.18 6.17 34.72
C ARG A 107 -9.10 5.05 34.22
N GLN A 108 -8.93 4.60 32.96
CA GLN A 108 -9.72 3.49 32.42
C GLN A 108 -9.46 2.16 33.13
N VAL A 109 -8.20 1.88 33.50
CA VAL A 109 -7.84 0.67 34.26
C VAL A 109 -8.42 0.73 35.68
N SER A 110 -8.31 1.87 36.35
CA SER A 110 -8.86 2.04 37.71
C SER A 110 -10.39 2.00 37.75
N ALA A 111 -11.07 2.40 36.67
CA ALA A 111 -12.52 2.38 36.55
C ALA A 111 -13.09 0.99 36.19
N ASN A 112 -12.26 0.11 35.62
CA ASN A 112 -12.62 -1.27 35.28
C ASN A 112 -11.49 -2.21 35.77
N PRO A 113 -11.33 -2.37 37.10
CA PRO A 113 -10.47 -3.42 37.62
C PRO A 113 -11.10 -4.75 37.22
N ASN A 114 -10.38 -5.56 36.44
CA ASN A 114 -10.78 -6.94 36.14
C ASN A 114 -11.12 -7.70 37.42
#